data_AF-A0AAU9Y704-F1
#
_entry.id   AF-A0AAU9Y704-F1
#
_cell.length_a   1.000
_cell.length_b   1.000
_cell.length_c   1.000
_cell.angle_alpha   90.00
_cell.angle_beta   90.00
_cell.angle_gamma   90.00
#
_symmetry.space_group_name_H-M   'P 1'
#
loop_
_entity.id
_entity.type
_entity.pdbx_description
1 polymer ?
#
loop_
_entity_poly.entity_id
_entity_poly.type
_entity_poly.pdbx_seq_one_letter_code
_entity_poly.pdbx_strand_id
1 'polypeptide(L)'
;YTNIFFNIITIHATRKTALLPKPLRTLLLSLAATDVGVGLLVQPLYISTLVSRLKQKRIDCIYDKGLSVVINFFCISSFLNVVAISVDRFLAVHLHLRYQERVTHKRVIAAVISI
;
A
#
# COMPACT_ATOMS: atom_id res chain seq x y z
N TYR A 1 -11.72 -0.85 -9.92
CA TYR A 1 -12.98 -1.05 -9.16
C TYR A 1 -12.99 -2.31 -8.31
N THR A 2 -12.79 -3.51 -8.85
CA THR A 2 -12.67 -4.76 -8.07
C THR A 2 -11.61 -4.68 -6.97
N ASN A 3 -10.45 -4.08 -7.27
CA ASN A 3 -9.37 -3.83 -6.30
C ASN A 3 -9.85 -3.05 -5.05
N ILE A 4 -10.65 -2.00 -5.25
CA ILE A 4 -11.16 -1.15 -4.16
C ILE A 4 -12.10 -1.96 -3.27
N PHE A 5 -13.02 -2.70 -3.89
CA PHE A 5 -13.99 -3.52 -3.17
C PHE A 5 -13.31 -4.60 -2.31
N PHE A 6 -12.34 -5.33 -2.87
CA PHE A 6 -11.59 -6.34 -2.12
C PHE A 6 -10.80 -5.74 -0.96
N ASN A 7 -10.15 -4.58 -1.14
CA ASN A 7 -9.40 -3.95 -0.05
C ASN A 7 -10.30 -3.40 1.05
N ILE A 8 -11.50 -2.91 0.74
CA ILE A 8 -12.50 -2.53 1.75
C ILE A 8 -12.94 -3.76 2.56
N ILE A 9 -13.17 -4.90 1.91
CA ILE A 9 -13.47 -6.17 2.61
C ILE A 9 -12.30 -6.58 3.49
N THR A 10 -11.06 -6.49 2.99
CA THR A 10 -9.85 -6.80 3.76
C THR A 10 -9.75 -5.92 5.00
N ILE A 11 -10.02 -4.61 4.90
CA ILE A 11 -10.08 -3.71 6.06
C ILE A 11 -11.13 -4.19 7.07
N HIS A 12 -12.34 -4.49 6.60
CA HIS A 12 -13.42 -4.91 7.47
C HIS A 12 -13.13 -6.25 8.18
N ALA A 13 -12.66 -7.24 7.43
CA ALA A 13 -12.27 -8.54 7.95
C ALA A 13 -11.12 -8.40 8.96
N THR A 14 -10.06 -7.68 8.60
CA THR A 14 -8.87 -7.46 9.46
C THR A 14 -9.22 -6.73 10.76
N ARG A 15 -10.19 -5.80 10.74
CA ARG A 15 -10.69 -5.14 11.96
C ARG A 15 -11.45 -6.11 12.88
N LYS A 16 -12.20 -7.05 12.29
CA LYS A 16 -13.03 -8.02 13.01
C LYS A 16 -12.22 -9.20 13.54
N THR A 17 -11.09 -9.53 12.92
CA THR A 17 -10.23 -10.63 13.36
C THR A 17 -9.35 -10.22 14.55
N ALA A 18 -9.68 -10.73 15.74
CA ALA A 18 -8.91 -10.51 16.97
C ALA A 18 -7.65 -11.41 17.10
N LEU A 19 -7.52 -12.42 16.23
CA LEU A 19 -6.43 -13.40 16.26
C LEU A 19 -5.09 -12.87 15.72
N LEU A 20 -5.08 -11.70 15.06
CA LEU A 20 -3.85 -11.14 14.50
C LEU A 20 -3.07 -10.31 15.54
N PRO A 21 -1.74 -10.45 15.61
CA PRO A 21 -0.90 -9.54 16.37
C PRO A 21 -1.13 -8.08 15.97
N LYS A 22 -1.14 -7.17 16.96
CA LYS A 22 -1.31 -5.73 16.77
C LYS A 22 -0.44 -5.11 15.64
N PRO A 23 0.88 -5.40 15.52
CA PRO A 23 1.71 -4.85 14.44
C PRO A 23 1.28 -5.32 13.05
N LEU A 24 1.09 -6.63 12.87
CA LEU A 24 0.61 -7.21 11.61
C LEU A 24 -0.76 -6.66 11.20
N ARG A 25 -1.66 -6.50 12.17
CA ARG A 25 -3.00 -5.91 11.93
C ARG A 25 -2.89 -4.48 11.41
N THR A 26 -2.00 -3.67 11.98
CA THR A 26 -1.75 -2.30 11.54
C THR A 26 -1.14 -2.25 10.13
N LEU A 27 -0.18 -3.13 9.82
CA LEU A 27 0.41 -3.23 8.48
C LEU A 27 -0.60 -3.63 7.41
N LEU A 28 -1.45 -4.60 7.69
CA LEU A 28 -2.51 -5.03 6.76
C LEU A 28 -3.57 -3.94 6.55
N LEU A 29 -3.91 -3.21 7.61
CA LEU A 29 -4.82 -2.06 7.53
C LEU A 29 -4.22 -0.91 6.71
N SER A 30 -2.95 -0.58 6.92
CA SER A 30 -2.28 0.47 6.15
C SER A 30 -2.13 0.07 4.69
N LEU A 31 -1.76 -1.19 4.41
CA LEU A 31 -1.67 -1.71 3.05
C LEU A 31 -3.01 -1.58 2.32
N ALA A 32 -4.09 -2.10 2.91
CA ALA A 32 -5.40 -2.07 2.28
C ALA A 32 -5.94 -0.63 2.12
N ALA A 33 -5.63 0.28 3.05
CA ALA A 33 -5.97 1.69 2.90
C ALA A 33 -5.20 2.37 1.75
N THR A 34 -3.89 2.09 1.64
CA THR A 34 -3.06 2.57 0.53
C THR A 34 -3.59 2.05 -0.81
N ASP A 35 -3.94 0.76 -0.91
CA ASP A 35 -4.46 0.17 -2.14
C ASP A 35 -5.82 0.75 -2.58
N VAL A 36 -6.69 1.10 -1.63
CA VAL A 36 -7.93 1.85 -1.92
C VAL A 36 -7.61 3.23 -2.48
N GLY A 37 -6.65 3.95 -1.88
CA GLY A 37 -6.20 5.26 -2.35
C GLY A 37 -5.62 5.20 -3.76
N VAL A 38 -4.78 4.19 -4.04
CA VAL A 38 -4.21 3.93 -5.37
C VAL A 38 -5.34 3.69 -6.38
N GLY A 39 -6.31 2.84 -6.05
CA GLY A 39 -7.45 2.53 -6.91
C GLY A 39 -8.32 3.74 -7.22
N LEU A 40 -8.45 4.69 -6.27
CA LEU A 40 -9.26 5.90 -6.43
C LEU A 40 -8.54 7.04 -7.14
N LEU A 41 -7.22 7.15 -7.02
CA LEU A 41 -6.45 8.27 -7.59
C LEU A 41 -5.67 7.86 -8.84
N VAL A 42 -4.85 6.82 -8.74
CA VAL A 42 -3.94 6.41 -9.83
C VAL A 42 -4.70 5.81 -10.99
N GLN A 43 -5.69 4.95 -10.70
CA GLN A 43 -6.46 4.26 -11.72
C GLN A 43 -7.23 5.23 -12.65
N PRO A 44 -7.98 6.23 -12.16
CA PRO A 44 -8.64 7.21 -13.04
C PRO A 44 -7.67 8.18 -13.71
N LEU A 45 -6.57 8.58 -13.07
CA LEU A 45 -5.54 9.40 -13.72
C LEU A 45 -4.90 8.66 -14.91
N TYR A 46 -4.61 7.37 -14.73
CA TYR A 46 -4.09 6.53 -15.80
C TYR A 46 -5.09 6.38 -16.95
N ILE A 47 -6.36 6.11 -16.65
CA ILE A 47 -7.43 6.02 -17.67
C ILE A 47 -7.58 7.35 -18.42
N SER A 48 -7.59 8.48 -17.70
CA SER A 48 -7.68 9.82 -18.30
C SER A 48 -6.53 10.11 -19.26
N THR A 49 -5.31 9.70 -18.88
CA THR A 49 -4.12 9.79 -19.73
C THR A 49 -4.27 8.93 -20.98
N LEU A 50 -4.69 7.68 -20.82
CA LEU A 50 -4.88 6.74 -21.92
C LEU A 50 -5.91 7.25 -22.93
N VAL A 51 -7.05 7.76 -22.45
CA VAL A 51 -8.09 8.37 -23.28
C VAL A 51 -7.57 9.62 -23.99
N SER A 52 -6.74 10.44 -23.33
CA SER A 52 -6.13 11.62 -23.95
C SER A 52 -5.13 11.25 -25.05
N ARG A 53 -4.34 10.18 -24.87
CA ARG A 53 -3.47 9.62 -25.91
C ARG A 53 -4.26 9.09 -27.10
N LEU A 54 -5.33 8.34 -26.85
CA LEU A 54 -6.21 7.79 -27.90
C LEU A 54 -6.91 8.88 -28.71
N LYS A 55 -7.22 10.03 -28.09
CA LYS A 55 -7.80 11.20 -28.77
C LYS A 55 -6.76 12.05 -29.50
N GLN A 56 -5.52 11.59 -29.62
CA GLN A 56 -4.40 12.32 -30.23
C GLN A 56 -4.19 13.74 -29.65
N LYS A 57 -4.67 14.00 -28.42
CA LYS A 57 -4.42 15.27 -27.75
C LYS A 57 -2.94 15.33 -27.38
N ARG A 58 -2.29 16.47 -27.63
CA ARG A 58 -0.94 16.69 -27.10
C ARG A 58 -1.02 16.64 -25.58
N ILE A 59 -0.41 15.61 -25.01
CA ILE A 59 -0.23 15.51 -23.58
C ILE A 59 0.97 16.36 -23.22
N ASP A 60 0.78 17.24 -22.24
CA ASP A 60 1.87 18.07 -21.75
C ASP A 60 3.01 17.21 -21.22
N CYS A 61 4.24 17.54 -21.59
CA CYS A 61 5.43 16.81 -21.13
C CYS A 61 5.54 16.85 -19.59
N ILE A 62 5.06 17.93 -18.97
CA ILE A 62 4.96 18.10 -17.52
C ILE A 62 3.97 17.07 -16.92
N TYR A 63 2.83 16.86 -17.57
CA TYR A 63 1.83 15.91 -17.13
C TYR A 63 2.33 14.46 -17.24
N ASP A 64 3.01 14.12 -18.33
CA ASP A 64 3.55 12.77 -18.54
C ASP A 64 4.68 12.44 -17.55
N LYS A 65 5.57 13.40 -17.28
CA LYS A 65 6.57 13.28 -16.22
C LYS A 65 5.92 13.14 -14.84
N GLY A 66 4.90 13.95 -14.54
CA GLY A 66 4.15 13.87 -13.29
C GLY A 66 3.53 12.49 -13.08
N LEU A 67 2.89 11.94 -14.13
CA LEU A 67 2.32 10.60 -14.09
C LEU A 67 3.39 9.52 -13.88
N SER A 68 4.54 9.63 -14.56
CA SER A 68 5.65 8.69 -14.39
C SER A 68 6.21 8.69 -12.96
N VAL A 69 6.35 9.87 -12.34
CA VAL A 69 6.77 10.01 -10.94
C VAL A 69 5.75 9.37 -10.01
N VAL A 70 4.46 9.63 -10.22
CA VAL A 70 3.38 9.05 -9.42
C VAL A 70 3.38 7.51 -9.53
N ILE A 71 3.47 6.96 -10.74
CA ILE A 71 3.52 5.51 -10.95
C ILE A 71 4.74 4.91 -10.24
N ASN A 72 5.92 5.49 -10.42
CA ASN A 72 7.14 5.01 -9.76
C ASN A 72 7.03 5.06 -8.22
N PHE A 73 6.49 6.14 -7.68
CA PHE A 73 6.26 6.28 -6.24
C PHE A 73 5.36 5.15 -5.71
N PHE A 74 4.25 4.86 -6.37
CA PHE A 74 3.35 3.78 -5.98
C PHE A 74 3.98 2.38 -6.13
N CYS A 75 4.79 2.15 -7.18
CA CYS A 75 5.52 0.90 -7.33
C CYS A 75 6.53 0.68 -6.20
N ILE A 76 7.31 1.71 -5.85
CA ILE A 76 8.29 1.65 -4.76
C ILE A 76 7.57 1.45 -3.43
N SER A 77 6.51 2.21 -3.16
CA SER A 77 5.70 2.11 -1.95
C SER A 77 5.10 0.71 -1.77
N SER A 78 4.54 0.13 -2.83
CA SER A 78 4.00 -1.24 -2.81
C SER A 78 5.09 -2.28 -2.53
N PHE A 79 6.25 -2.16 -3.19
CA PHE A 79 7.39 -3.04 -2.96
C PHE A 79 7.88 -2.98 -1.50
N LEU A 80 8.05 -1.76 -0.96
CA LEU A 80 8.48 -1.56 0.43
C LEU A 80 7.48 -2.13 1.43
N ASN A 81 6.18 -2.01 1.17
CA ASN A 81 5.12 -2.60 2.00
C ASN A 81 5.21 -4.13 2.02
N VAL A 82 5.40 -4.77 0.87
CA VAL A 82 5.56 -6.24 0.77
C VAL A 82 6.82 -6.69 1.53
N VAL A 83 7.93 -5.96 1.39
CA VAL A 83 9.16 -6.22 2.14
C VAL A 83 8.92 -6.06 3.64
N ALA A 84 8.24 -5.01 4.08
CA ALA A 84 7.93 -4.78 5.49
C ALA A 84 7.09 -5.91 6.08
N ILE A 85 6.08 -6.40 5.36
CA ILE A 85 5.26 -7.55 5.77
C ILE A 85 6.09 -8.84 5.84
N SER A 86 6.95 -9.08 4.84
CA SER A 86 7.82 -10.24 4.83
C SER A 86 8.81 -10.24 6.00
N VAL A 87 9.42 -9.09 6.30
CA VAL A 87 10.33 -8.91 7.45
C VAL A 87 9.58 -9.10 8.77
N ASP A 88 8.38 -8.54 8.90
CA ASP A 88 7.54 -8.70 10.10
C ASP A 88 7.21 -10.18 10.34
N ARG A 89 6.75 -10.90 9.31
CA ARG A 89 6.49 -12.35 9.39
C ARG A 89 7.75 -13.16 9.68
N PHE A 90 8.87 -12.84 9.03
CA PHE A 90 10.14 -13.52 9.25
C PHE A 90 10.56 -13.40 10.72
N LEU A 91 10.45 -12.20 11.28
CA LEU A 91 10.81 -11.92 12.66
C LEU A 91 9.85 -12.58 13.66
N ALA A 92 8.55 -12.65 13.35
CA ALA A 92 7.57 -13.36 14.17
C ALA A 92 7.83 -14.86 14.26
N VAL A 93 8.33 -15.48 13.18
CA VAL A 93 8.67 -16.91 13.13
C VAL A 93 10.04 -17.18 13.77
N HIS A 94 11.08 -16.42 13.41
CA HIS A 94 12.44 -16.66 13.91
C HIS A 94 12.63 -16.25 15.37
N LEU A 95 11.92 -15.21 15.83
CA LEU A 95 12.10 -14.63 17.16
C LEU A 95 10.80 -14.68 17.98
N HIS A 96 10.06 -15.80 17.89
CA HIS A 96 8.74 -15.96 18.51
C HIS A 96 8.65 -15.45 19.97
N LEU A 97 9.68 -15.68 20.80
CA LEU A 97 9.73 -15.24 22.20
C LEU A 97 10.23 -13.80 22.42
N ARG A 98 10.99 -13.21 21.49
CA ARG A 98 11.58 -11.84 21.59
C ARG A 98 10.99 -10.84 20.60
N TYR A 99 10.03 -11.27 19.80
CA TYR A 99 9.35 -10.44 18.81
C TYR A 99 8.65 -9.24 19.49
N GLN A 100 8.07 -9.44 20.67
CA GLN A 100 7.48 -8.38 21.49
C GLN A 100 8.52 -7.36 22.02
N GLU A 101 9.78 -7.74 22.20
CA GLU A 101 10.85 -6.83 22.67
C GLU A 101 11.39 -5.94 21.53
N ARG A 102 11.48 -6.46 20.30
CA ARG A 102 12.10 -5.74 19.17
C ARG A 102 11.12 -5.03 18.25
N VAL A 103 9.91 -5.56 18.05
CA VAL A 103 8.88 -4.99 17.16
C VAL A 103 7.86 -4.21 17.97
N THR A 104 8.19 -2.96 18.25
CA THR A 104 7.24 -2.03 18.86
C THR A 104 6.28 -1.46 17.80
N HIS A 105 5.00 -1.37 18.15
CA HIS A 105 3.94 -0.77 17.32
C HIS A 105 4.32 0.62 16.77
N LYS A 106 5.06 1.42 17.56
CA LYS A 106 5.57 2.74 17.16
C LYS A 106 6.55 2.70 15.97
N ARG A 107 7.43 1.70 15.89
CA ARG A 107 8.39 1.55 14.78
C ARG A 107 7.70 1.10 13.49
N VAL A 108 6.67 0.27 13.62
CA VAL A 108 5.82 -0.15 12.50
C VAL A 108 5.04 1.04 11.95
N ILE A 109 4.45 1.87 12.82
CA ILE A 109 3.81 3.12 12.41
C ILE A 109 4.82 4.06 11.73
N ALA A 110 6.01 4.22 12.29
CA ALA A 110 7.05 5.05 11.68
C ALA A 110 7.48 4.55 10.29
N ALA A 111 7.60 3.23 10.10
CA ALA A 111 7.90 2.64 8.80
C ALA A 111 6.77 2.88 7.80
N VAL A 112 5.51 2.73 8.22
CA VAL A 112 4.34 3.02 7.38
C VAL A 112 4.24 4.50 7.01
N ILE A 113 4.59 5.42 7.91
CA ILE A 113 4.63 6.86 7.64
C ILE A 113 5.80 7.23 6.71
N SER A 114 6.89 6.48 6.75
CA SER A 114 8.08 6.71 5.91
C SER A 114 7.95 6.11 4.51
N ILE A 115 6.91 5.32 4.25
CA ILE A 115 6.54 4.75 2.94
C ILE A 115 5.60 5.72 2.22
#